data_AF-A0A975I272-F1
#
_entry.id   AF-A0A975I272-F1
#
_cell.length_a   1.000
_cell.length_b   1.000
_cell.length_c   1.000
_cell.angle_alpha   90.00
_cell.angle_beta   90.00
_cell.angle_gamma   90.00
#
_symmetry.space_group_name_H-M   'P 1'
#
loop_
_entity.id
_entity.type
_entity.pdbx_description
1 polymer ?
#
loop_
_entity_poly.entity_id
_entity_poly.type
_entity_poly.pdbx_seq_one_letter_code
_entity_poly.pdbx_strand_id
1 'polypeptide(L)'
;MKILTLLALFAFTSITHAQSTPTKQELIARILAAQQPAIEQTAQAIVERPAIQMQQQAGLALQARVAPEKREAAAKRIQADLKKYIDEVGPVVRAQAVKLGPSTIGALLDEKFTEDELKQLIAIIESPVNKKFAQMGGEFQKSLGEKLVAQTQASVTPKVKALEQSIAGHLGLPTTPSEPATKAPKK
;
A
#
# COMPACT_ATOMS: atom_id res chain seq x y z
N MET A 1 15.24 -0.41 74.97
CA MET A 1 14.48 0.30 73.91
C MET A 1 15.36 0.32 72.67
N LYS A 2 15.03 -0.52 71.68
CA LYS A 2 14.38 -0.14 70.40
C LYS A 2 15.40 0.44 69.39
N ILE A 3 15.95 -0.41 68.50
CA ILE A 3 15.70 -0.51 67.04
C ILE A 3 16.22 0.75 66.30
N LEU A 4 17.16 0.72 65.34
CA LEU A 4 16.97 0.27 63.96
C LEU A 4 18.32 0.14 63.22
N THR A 5 18.59 -1.06 62.73
CA THR A 5 19.52 -1.35 61.64
C THR A 5 18.84 -0.95 60.33
N LEU A 6 19.38 0.02 59.58
CA LEU A 6 18.87 0.35 58.24
C LEU A 6 19.78 -0.32 57.19
N LEU A 7 19.42 -1.54 56.82
CA LEU A 7 19.98 -2.26 55.68
C LEU A 7 19.30 -1.70 54.42
N ALA A 8 20.03 -0.90 53.64
CA ALA A 8 19.58 -0.40 52.36
C ALA A 8 19.54 -1.55 51.33
N LEU A 9 18.35 -2.11 51.12
CA LEU A 9 18.09 -3.08 50.06
C LEU A 9 17.95 -2.33 48.73
N PHE A 10 19.06 -2.20 48.01
CA PHE A 10 19.05 -1.81 46.60
C PHE A 10 18.47 -2.99 45.80
N ALA A 11 17.17 -2.96 45.53
CA ALA A 11 16.56 -3.81 44.53
C ALA A 11 17.08 -3.37 43.14
N PHE A 12 18.18 -3.97 42.70
CA PHE A 12 18.53 -3.99 41.29
C PHE A 12 17.43 -4.77 40.58
N THR A 13 16.44 -4.07 40.03
CA THR A 13 15.68 -4.60 38.90
C THR A 13 16.66 -4.68 37.74
N SER A 14 17.35 -5.81 37.62
CA SER A 14 18.03 -6.20 36.41
C SER A 14 16.97 -6.28 35.33
N ILE A 15 16.76 -5.20 34.57
CA ILE A 15 16.28 -5.34 33.21
C ILE A 15 17.45 -6.03 32.51
N THR A 16 17.46 -7.37 32.54
CA THR A 16 18.18 -8.16 31.57
C THR A 16 17.60 -7.78 30.21
N HIS A 17 18.13 -6.71 29.61
CA HIS A 17 18.17 -6.61 28.17
C HIS A 17 18.94 -7.86 27.73
N ALA A 18 18.20 -8.91 27.39
CA ALA A 18 18.77 -10.12 26.86
C ALA A 18 19.64 -9.70 25.68
N GLN A 19 20.95 -9.85 25.82
CA GLN A 19 21.84 -9.69 24.68
C GLN A 19 21.32 -10.61 23.59
N SER A 20 21.21 -10.08 22.38
CA SER A 20 20.64 -10.80 21.26
C SER A 20 21.37 -12.13 21.07
N THR A 21 20.64 -13.24 21.15
CA THR A 21 21.23 -14.58 21.01
C THR A 21 21.39 -14.90 19.51
N PRO A 22 22.38 -15.71 19.13
CA PRO A 22 22.51 -16.19 17.74
C PRO A 22 21.21 -16.83 17.22
N THR A 23 20.55 -17.64 18.06
CA THR A 23 19.26 -18.28 17.74
C THR A 23 18.17 -17.26 17.45
N LYS A 24 18.07 -16.19 18.25
CA LYS A 24 17.09 -15.13 18.02
C LYS A 24 17.34 -14.40 16.71
N GLN A 25 18.60 -14.13 16.37
CA GLN A 25 18.97 -13.52 15.09
C GLN A 25 18.62 -14.40 13.88
N GLU A 26 18.76 -15.73 13.99
CA GLU A 26 18.32 -16.66 12.95
C GLU A 26 16.79 -16.63 12.73
N LEU A 27 16.01 -16.56 13.82
CA LEU A 27 14.55 -16.43 13.74
C LEU A 27 14.14 -15.12 13.07
N ILE A 28 14.81 -14.01 13.43
CA ILE A 28 14.58 -12.70 12.81
C ILE A 28 14.91 -12.77 11.32
N ALA A 29 16.04 -13.35 10.93
CA ALA A 29 16.42 -13.50 9.53
C ALA A 29 15.38 -14.30 8.74
N ARG A 30 14.81 -15.36 9.34
CA ARG A 30 13.73 -16.14 8.72
C ARG A 30 12.44 -15.33 8.54
N ILE A 31 12.07 -14.50 9.53
CA ILE A 31 10.93 -13.59 9.41
C ILE A 31 11.17 -12.56 8.31
N LEU A 32 12.35 -11.94 8.26
CA LEU A 32 12.70 -10.97 7.23
C LEU A 32 12.66 -11.59 5.83
N ALA A 33 13.14 -12.82 5.66
CA ALA A 33 13.04 -13.55 4.40
C ALA A 33 11.57 -13.81 4.01
N ALA A 34 10.73 -14.23 4.96
CA ALA A 34 9.31 -14.42 4.70
C ALA A 34 8.58 -13.11 4.38
N GLN A 35 9.07 -11.97 4.90
CA GLN A 35 8.54 -10.62 4.66
C GLN A 35 9.19 -9.91 3.48
N GLN A 36 10.14 -10.54 2.79
CA GLN A 36 10.87 -9.93 1.67
C GLN A 36 9.91 -9.34 0.61
N PRO A 37 8.81 -10.00 0.19
CA PRO A 37 7.87 -9.40 -0.76
C PRO A 37 7.30 -8.06 -0.30
N ALA A 38 7.00 -7.90 0.99
CA ALA A 38 6.47 -6.65 1.55
C ALA A 38 7.55 -5.55 1.63
N ILE A 39 8.79 -5.92 1.96
CA ILE A 39 9.94 -5.00 1.95
C ILE A 39 10.18 -4.50 0.52
N GLU A 40 10.17 -5.40 -0.46
CA GLU A 40 10.33 -5.05 -1.87
C GLU A 40 9.15 -4.23 -2.40
N GLN A 41 7.92 -4.51 -1.97
CA GLN A 41 6.75 -3.70 -2.34
C GLN A 41 6.85 -2.27 -1.80
N THR A 42 7.42 -2.07 -0.61
CA THR A 42 7.68 -0.74 -0.06
C THR A 42 8.67 0.02 -0.94
N ALA A 43 9.75 -0.63 -1.37
CA ALA A 43 10.71 -0.07 -2.33
C ALA A 43 10.05 0.29 -3.66
N GLN A 44 9.21 -0.61 -4.20
CA GLN A 44 8.49 -0.38 -5.44
C GLN A 44 7.60 0.87 -5.35
N ALA A 45 6.86 1.03 -4.25
CA ALA A 45 6.01 2.21 -4.04
C ALA A 45 6.81 3.53 -3.96
N ILE A 46 8.04 3.50 -3.43
CA ILE A 46 8.93 4.67 -3.40
C ILE A 46 9.31 5.09 -4.83
N VAL A 47 9.58 4.13 -5.71
CA VAL A 47 9.97 4.39 -7.11
C VAL A 47 8.75 4.77 -7.97
N GLU A 48 7.62 4.10 -7.81
CA GLU A 48 6.47 4.31 -8.67
C GLU A 48 5.71 5.61 -8.38
N ARG A 49 5.68 6.08 -7.13
CA ARG A 49 4.93 7.29 -6.75
C ARG A 49 5.30 8.53 -7.58
N PRO A 50 6.59 8.90 -7.72
CA PRO A 50 6.98 10.01 -8.60
C PRO A 50 6.58 9.79 -10.05
N ALA A 51 6.76 8.58 -10.58
CA ALA A 51 6.42 8.24 -11.97
C ALA A 51 4.92 8.43 -12.26
N ILE A 52 4.05 7.98 -11.34
CA ILE A 52 2.59 8.15 -11.45
C ILE A 52 2.21 9.64 -11.43
N GLN A 53 2.81 10.44 -10.55
CA GLN A 53 2.56 11.88 -10.48
C GLN A 53 2.97 12.58 -11.79
N MET A 54 4.15 12.26 -12.32
CA MET A 54 4.62 12.81 -13.59
C MET A 54 3.72 12.38 -14.75
N GLN A 55 3.24 11.14 -14.77
CA GLN A 55 2.30 10.65 -15.79
C GLN A 55 0.99 11.44 -15.80
N GLN A 56 0.42 11.72 -14.63
CA GLN A 56 -0.81 12.52 -14.51
C GLN A 56 -0.62 13.95 -15.03
N GLN A 57 0.47 14.60 -14.61
CA GLN A 57 0.81 15.94 -15.08
C GLN A 57 1.06 15.98 -16.59
N ALA A 58 1.76 14.96 -17.11
CA ALA A 58 2.00 14.81 -18.53
C ALA A 58 0.70 14.62 -19.32
N GLY A 59 -0.27 13.86 -18.79
CA GLY A 59 -1.59 13.70 -19.40
C GLY A 59 -2.32 15.03 -19.58
N LEU A 60 -2.33 15.88 -18.56
CA LEU A 60 -2.92 17.22 -18.61
C LEU A 60 -2.19 18.11 -19.63
N ALA A 61 -0.86 18.10 -19.60
CA ALA A 61 -0.04 18.89 -20.52
C ALA A 61 -0.21 18.44 -21.99
N LEU A 62 -0.31 17.13 -22.26
CA LEU A 62 -0.57 16.57 -23.59
C LEU A 62 -1.92 17.06 -24.14
N GLN A 63 -2.96 17.06 -23.31
CA GLN A 63 -4.28 17.55 -23.71
C GLN A 63 -4.27 19.06 -23.97
N ALA A 64 -3.66 19.83 -23.07
CA ALA A 64 -3.70 21.30 -23.13
C ALA A 64 -2.72 21.93 -24.14
N ARG A 65 -1.56 21.31 -24.38
CA ARG A 65 -0.41 21.97 -25.04
C ARG A 65 0.11 21.24 -26.29
N VAL A 66 -0.33 20.02 -26.56
CA VAL A 66 0.15 19.24 -27.71
C VAL A 66 -0.97 19.09 -28.75
N ALA A 67 -0.65 19.36 -30.01
CA ALA A 67 -1.56 19.20 -31.13
C ALA A 67 -2.05 17.75 -31.25
N PRO A 68 -3.34 17.49 -31.54
CA PRO A 68 -3.95 16.15 -31.50
C PRO A 68 -3.14 15.06 -32.21
N GLU A 69 -2.66 15.35 -33.41
CA GLU A 69 -1.90 14.45 -34.27
C GLU A 69 -0.51 14.09 -33.73
N LYS A 70 0.01 14.85 -32.76
CA LYS A 70 1.31 14.61 -32.11
C LYS A 70 1.18 13.96 -30.73
N ARG A 71 -0.03 13.92 -30.16
CA ARG A 71 -0.27 13.46 -28.78
C ARG A 71 0.14 12.01 -28.56
N GLU A 72 -0.20 11.11 -29.48
CA GLU A 72 0.11 9.69 -29.34
C GLU A 72 1.62 9.44 -29.31
N ALA A 73 2.36 10.03 -30.27
CA ALA A 73 3.81 9.90 -30.32
C ALA A 73 4.48 10.50 -29.08
N ALA A 74 4.01 11.65 -28.60
CA ALA A 74 4.50 12.25 -27.36
C ALA A 74 4.19 11.39 -26.13
N ALA A 75 2.97 10.84 -26.02
CA ALA A 75 2.58 9.95 -24.95
C ALA A 75 3.44 8.68 -24.90
N LYS A 76 3.74 8.08 -26.05
CA LYS A 76 4.64 6.91 -26.14
C LYS A 76 6.05 7.21 -25.65
N ARG A 77 6.60 8.38 -25.97
CA ARG A 77 7.93 8.81 -25.48
C ARG A 77 7.92 8.98 -23.95
N ILE A 78 6.91 9.66 -23.43
CA ILE A 78 6.73 9.82 -21.97
C ILE A 78 6.63 8.45 -21.28
N GLN A 79 5.85 7.52 -21.82
CA GLN A 79 5.75 6.16 -21.27
C GLN A 79 7.10 5.43 -21.29
N ALA A 80 7.88 5.58 -22.36
CA ALA A 80 9.22 5.00 -22.44
C ALA A 80 10.18 5.59 -21.39
N ASP A 81 10.16 6.90 -21.19
CA ASP A 81 10.98 7.58 -20.18
C ASP A 81 10.59 7.15 -18.76
N LEU A 82 9.29 7.05 -18.46
CA LEU A 82 8.79 6.56 -17.17
C LEU A 82 9.19 5.11 -16.93
N LYS A 83 9.08 4.24 -17.94
CA LYS A 83 9.51 2.85 -17.85
C LYS A 83 11.02 2.76 -17.61
N LYS A 84 11.81 3.53 -18.35
CA LYS A 84 13.27 3.58 -18.20
C LYS A 84 13.66 3.97 -16.77
N TYR A 85 13.02 5.00 -16.20
CA TYR A 85 13.23 5.40 -14.82
C TYR A 85 12.96 4.26 -13.82
N ILE A 86 11.83 3.56 -13.95
CA ILE A 86 11.48 2.44 -13.06
C ILE A 86 12.48 1.29 -13.22
N ASP A 87 12.86 0.96 -14.45
CA ASP A 87 13.80 -0.13 -14.73
C ASP A 87 15.22 0.18 -14.21
N GLU A 88 15.67 1.44 -14.28
CA GLU A 88 16.98 1.87 -13.78
C GLU A 88 17.03 1.98 -12.25
N VAL A 89 15.99 2.55 -11.64
CA VAL A 89 15.99 2.90 -10.21
C VAL A 89 15.40 1.77 -9.34
N GLY A 90 14.42 1.04 -9.87
CA GLY A 90 13.71 -0.04 -9.18
C GLY A 90 14.63 -1.05 -8.49
N PRO A 91 15.56 -1.69 -9.23
CA PRO A 91 16.48 -2.67 -8.65
C PRO A 91 17.36 -2.09 -7.54
N VAL A 92 17.82 -0.84 -7.69
CA VAL A 92 18.70 -0.17 -6.72
C VAL A 92 17.97 0.06 -5.41
N VAL A 93 16.77 0.63 -5.47
CA VAL A 93 15.97 0.92 -4.26
C VAL A 93 15.51 -0.37 -3.59
N ARG A 94 15.16 -1.40 -4.37
CA ARG A 94 14.79 -2.72 -3.86
C ARG A 94 15.95 -3.39 -3.12
N ALA A 95 17.13 -3.42 -3.71
CA ALA A 95 18.32 -3.97 -3.06
C ALA A 95 18.65 -3.22 -1.77
N GLN A 96 18.52 -1.88 -1.77
CA GLN A 96 18.74 -1.07 -0.59
C GLN A 96 17.70 -1.36 0.52
N ALA A 97 16.43 -1.55 0.17
CA ALA A 97 15.39 -1.90 1.15
C ALA A 97 15.66 -3.27 1.81
N VAL A 98 16.01 -4.29 1.01
CA VAL A 98 16.39 -5.61 1.54
C VAL A 98 17.62 -5.51 2.44
N LYS A 99 18.64 -4.75 2.03
CA LYS A 99 19.86 -4.50 2.83
C LYS A 99 19.58 -3.81 4.16
N LEU A 100 18.62 -2.89 4.19
CA LEU A 100 18.23 -2.16 5.41
C LEU A 100 17.32 -2.98 6.34
N GLY A 101 16.71 -4.06 5.85
CA GLY A 101 15.79 -4.90 6.63
C GLY A 101 16.34 -5.30 8.00
N PRO A 102 17.55 -5.88 8.10
CA PRO A 102 18.13 -6.28 9.38
C PRO A 102 18.35 -5.14 10.38
N SER A 103 18.90 -4.00 9.94
CA SER A 103 19.20 -2.87 10.84
C SER A 103 17.99 -2.00 11.18
N THR A 104 16.85 -2.24 10.54
CA THR A 104 15.60 -1.50 10.79
C THR A 104 14.56 -2.43 11.41
N ILE A 105 13.88 -3.24 10.59
CA ILE A 105 12.86 -4.18 11.03
C ILE A 105 13.48 -5.25 11.94
N GLY A 106 14.66 -5.77 11.60
CA GLY A 106 15.35 -6.78 12.41
C GLY A 106 15.70 -6.28 13.81
N ALA A 107 16.22 -5.05 13.93
CA ALA A 107 16.49 -4.40 15.20
C ALA A 107 15.20 -4.22 16.05
N LEU A 108 14.09 -3.84 15.42
CA LEU A 108 12.79 -3.73 16.10
C LEU A 108 12.27 -5.10 16.57
N LEU A 109 12.40 -6.13 15.74
CA LEU A 109 12.02 -7.50 16.11
C LEU A 109 12.87 -8.00 17.28
N ASP A 110 14.17 -7.70 17.27
CA ASP A 110 15.06 -8.06 18.37
C ASP A 110 14.72 -7.32 19.66
N GLU A 111 14.42 -6.03 19.60
CA GLU A 111 14.10 -5.26 20.81
C GLU A 111 12.72 -5.62 21.38
N LYS A 112 11.73 -5.88 20.51
CA LYS A 112 10.32 -5.94 20.91
C LYS A 112 9.77 -7.34 21.11
N PHE A 113 10.43 -8.38 20.60
CA PHE A 113 9.94 -9.75 20.68
C PHE A 113 10.93 -10.64 21.42
N THR A 114 10.39 -11.59 22.16
CA THR A 114 11.14 -12.71 22.72
C THR A 114 11.42 -13.77 21.67
N GLU A 115 12.38 -14.66 21.94
CA GLU A 115 12.68 -15.78 21.04
C GLU A 115 11.45 -16.68 20.80
N ASP A 116 10.65 -16.92 21.84
CA ASP A 116 9.46 -17.76 21.76
C ASP A 116 8.33 -17.11 20.96
N GLU A 117 8.14 -15.79 21.09
CA GLU A 117 7.17 -15.05 20.25
C GLU A 117 7.59 -15.06 18.78
N LEU A 118 8.89 -14.95 18.48
CA LEU A 118 9.39 -15.05 17.10
C LEU A 118 9.15 -16.45 16.52
N LYS A 119 9.34 -17.52 17.31
CA LYS A 119 9.01 -18.90 16.89
C LYS A 119 7.52 -19.04 16.59
N GLN A 120 6.65 -18.54 17.46
CA GLN A 120 5.20 -18.56 17.26
C GLN A 120 4.80 -17.79 15.99
N LEU A 121 5.39 -16.61 15.79
CA LEU A 121 5.15 -15.80 14.60
C LEU A 121 5.54 -16.53 13.31
N ILE A 122 6.72 -17.18 13.29
CA ILE A 122 7.16 -17.99 12.14
C ILE A 122 6.18 -19.13 11.86
N ALA A 123 5.72 -19.83 12.90
CA ALA A 123 4.74 -20.90 12.73
C ALA A 123 3.43 -20.40 12.10
N ILE A 124 2.97 -19.19 12.44
CA ILE A 124 1.81 -18.55 11.83
C ILE A 124 2.10 -18.17 10.37
N ILE A 125 3.21 -17.49 10.11
CA ILE A 125 3.58 -17.00 8.76
C ILE A 125 3.72 -18.17 7.78
N GLU A 126 4.36 -19.25 8.21
CA GLU A 126 4.66 -20.38 7.34
C GLU A 126 3.54 -21.41 7.27
N SER A 127 2.52 -21.27 8.11
CA SER A 127 1.35 -22.15 8.13
C SER A 127 0.72 -22.26 6.74
N PRO A 128 0.57 -23.49 6.19
CA PRO A 128 -0.13 -23.71 4.92
C PRO A 128 -1.58 -23.21 4.96
N VAL A 129 -2.22 -23.29 6.13
CA VAL A 129 -3.59 -22.79 6.34
C VAL A 129 -3.62 -21.27 6.23
N ASN A 130 -2.64 -20.59 6.84
CA ASN A 130 -2.51 -19.13 6.73
C ASN A 130 -2.26 -18.69 5.28
N LYS A 131 -1.39 -19.40 4.55
CA LYS A 131 -1.15 -19.14 3.12
C LYS A 131 -2.42 -19.33 2.28
N LYS A 132 -3.17 -20.41 2.51
CA LYS A 132 -4.45 -20.65 1.83
C LYS A 132 -5.45 -19.54 2.14
N PHE A 133 -5.56 -19.13 3.40
CA PHE A 133 -6.44 -18.04 3.82
C PHE A 133 -6.09 -16.72 3.11
N ALA A 134 -4.80 -16.36 3.03
CA ALA A 134 -4.35 -15.17 2.33
C ALA A 134 -4.67 -15.20 0.82
N GLN A 135 -4.48 -16.35 0.16
CA GLN A 135 -4.81 -16.54 -1.27
C GLN A 135 -6.30 -16.39 -1.55
N MET A 136 -7.17 -16.76 -0.60
CA MET A 136 -8.62 -16.61 -0.73
C MET A 136 -9.12 -15.16 -0.58
N GLY A 137 -8.25 -14.21 -0.20
CA GLY A 137 -8.65 -12.81 0.03
C GLY A 137 -9.39 -12.17 -1.15
N GLY A 138 -8.95 -12.42 -2.38
CA GLY A 138 -9.62 -11.92 -3.59
C GLY A 138 -11.00 -12.54 -3.81
N GLU A 139 -11.16 -13.83 -3.52
CA GLU A 139 -12.45 -14.52 -3.59
C GLU A 139 -13.43 -14.01 -2.53
N PHE A 140 -12.96 -13.76 -1.30
CA PHE A 140 -13.76 -13.16 -0.24
C PHE A 140 -14.25 -11.77 -0.65
N GLN A 141 -13.36 -10.93 -1.19
CA GLN A 141 -13.70 -9.58 -1.68
C GLN A 141 -14.71 -9.65 -2.82
N LYS A 142 -14.52 -10.54 -3.80
CA LYS A 142 -15.44 -10.74 -4.92
C LYS A 142 -16.83 -11.14 -4.41
N SER A 143 -16.89 -12.16 -3.55
CA SER A 143 -18.15 -12.68 -3.01
C SER A 143 -18.92 -11.60 -2.23
N LEU A 144 -18.24 -10.83 -1.38
CA LEU A 144 -18.84 -9.71 -0.67
C LEU A 144 -19.29 -8.60 -1.62
N GLY A 145 -18.42 -8.21 -2.56
CA GLY A 145 -18.64 -7.10 -3.49
C GLY A 145 -19.85 -7.32 -4.39
N GLU A 146 -19.97 -8.50 -5.01
CA GLU A 146 -21.11 -8.85 -5.86
C GLU A 146 -22.44 -8.71 -5.11
N LYS A 147 -22.52 -9.26 -3.89
CA LYS A 147 -23.73 -9.19 -3.08
C LYS A 147 -24.02 -7.78 -2.57
N LEU A 148 -22.99 -7.04 -2.18
CA LEU A 148 -23.12 -5.66 -1.70
C LEU A 148 -23.62 -4.72 -2.80
N VAL A 149 -23.09 -4.82 -4.02
CA VAL A 149 -23.55 -4.03 -5.17
C VAL A 149 -25.02 -4.34 -5.46
N ALA A 150 -25.37 -5.62 -5.57
CA ALA A 150 -26.74 -6.04 -5.86
C ALA A 150 -27.75 -5.49 -4.84
N GLN A 151 -27.39 -5.43 -3.56
CA GLN A 151 -28.27 -4.96 -2.49
C GLN A 151 -28.31 -3.44 -2.32
N THR A 152 -27.25 -2.72 -2.72
CA THR A 152 -27.12 -1.27 -2.47
C THR A 152 -27.36 -0.41 -3.71
N GLN A 153 -27.38 -1.00 -4.92
CA GLN A 153 -27.51 -0.25 -6.17
C GLN A 153 -28.71 0.72 -6.17
N ALA A 154 -29.88 0.26 -5.71
CA ALA A 154 -31.10 1.07 -5.69
C ALA A 154 -31.01 2.30 -4.77
N SER A 155 -30.26 2.23 -3.67
CA SER A 155 -30.10 3.34 -2.73
C SER A 155 -28.91 4.26 -3.07
N VAL A 156 -27.88 3.74 -3.72
CA VAL A 156 -26.65 4.47 -4.10
C VAL A 156 -26.83 5.25 -5.39
N THR A 157 -27.41 4.64 -6.43
CA THR A 157 -27.55 5.25 -7.77
C THR A 157 -28.17 6.66 -7.75
N PRO A 158 -29.30 6.94 -7.08
CA PRO A 158 -29.87 8.29 -7.06
C PRO A 158 -28.95 9.32 -6.37
N LYS A 159 -28.17 8.90 -5.37
CA LYS A 159 -27.23 9.79 -4.67
C LYS A 159 -26.01 10.13 -5.53
N VAL A 160 -25.51 9.16 -6.30
CA VAL A 160 -24.43 9.41 -7.28
C VAL A 160 -24.88 10.45 -8.30
N LYS A 161 -26.08 10.28 -8.86
CA LYS A 161 -26.64 11.25 -9.82
C LYS A 161 -26.80 12.65 -9.21
N ALA A 162 -27.27 12.74 -7.97
CA ALA A 162 -27.39 14.03 -7.28
C ALA A 162 -26.02 14.70 -7.08
N LEU A 163 -24.99 13.92 -6.75
CA LEU A 163 -23.61 14.42 -6.63
C LEU A 163 -23.08 14.92 -7.97
N GLU A 164 -23.27 14.17 -9.06
CA GLU A 164 -22.87 14.59 -10.42
C GLU A 164 -23.51 15.93 -10.80
N GLN A 165 -24.81 16.10 -10.52
CA GLN A 165 -25.53 17.35 -10.76
C GLN A 165 -24.99 18.51 -9.94
N SER A 166 -24.69 18.28 -8.66
CA SER A 166 -24.10 19.30 -7.78
C SER A 166 -22.73 19.76 -8.31
N ILE A 167 -21.88 18.82 -8.70
CA ILE A 167 -20.54 19.12 -9.24
C ILE A 167 -20.66 19.89 -10.56
N ALA A 168 -21.51 19.46 -11.48
CA ALA A 168 -21.76 20.17 -12.73
C ALA A 168 -22.24 21.61 -12.49
N GLY A 169 -23.16 21.81 -11.53
CA GLY A 169 -23.63 23.13 -11.12
C GLY A 169 -22.52 24.04 -10.59
N HIS A 170 -21.63 23.52 -9.74
CA HIS A 170 -20.47 24.28 -9.24
C HIS A 170 -19.47 24.67 -10.33
N LEU A 171 -19.36 23.86 -11.38
CA LEU A 171 -18.47 24.11 -12.51
C LEU A 171 -19.12 24.93 -13.64
N GLY A 172 -20.38 25.33 -13.50
CA GLY A 172 -21.13 26.03 -14.54
C GLY A 172 -21.37 25.18 -15.80
N LEU A 173 -21.30 23.85 -15.68
CA LEU A 173 -21.57 22.91 -16.76
C LEU A 173 -23.08 22.65 -16.87
N PRO A 174 -23.61 22.37 -18.08
CA PRO A 174 -25.03 22.08 -18.25
C PRO A 174 -25.45 20.84 -17.44
N THR A 175 -26.49 20.98 -16.61
CA THR A 175 -26.95 19.98 -15.63
C THR A 175 -28.07 19.06 -16.13
N THR A 176 -28.43 19.14 -17.41
CA THR A 176 -29.58 18.41 -18.00
C THR A 176 -29.09 17.25 -18.86
N PRO A 177 -29.72 16.05 -18.79
CA PRO A 177 -29.53 15.04 -19.82
C PRO A 177 -29.89 15.64 -21.17
N SER A 178 -28.99 15.62 -22.14
CA SER A 178 -29.33 15.88 -23.54
C SER A 178 -30.39 14.87 -23.95
N GLU A 179 -31.64 15.31 -24.03
CA GLU A 179 -32.69 14.59 -24.73
C GLU A 179 -32.24 14.46 -26.20
N PRO A 180 -32.30 13.26 -26.81
CA PRO A 180 -32.01 13.14 -28.23
C PRO A 180 -32.99 14.03 -28.98
N ALA A 181 -32.48 14.99 -29.73
CA ALA A 181 -33.30 15.86 -30.55
C ALA A 181 -34.00 15.03 -31.63
N THR A 182 -35.19 14.53 -31.30
CA THR A 182 -36.14 13.98 -32.25
C THR A 182 -36.67 15.14 -33.08
N LYS A 183 -35.90 15.55 -34.10
CA LYS A 183 -36.40 16.45 -35.14
C LYS A 183 -37.03 15.63 -36.25
N ALA A 184 -38.34 15.43 -36.13
CA ALA A 184 -39.28 15.49 -37.26
C ALA A 184 -40.49 16.30 -36.74
N PRO A 185 -41.12 17.21 -37.52
CA PRO A 185 -41.76 16.82 -38.77
C PRO A 185 -41.87 17.87 -39.92
N LYS A 186 -42.12 17.32 -41.13
CA LYS A 186 -43.00 17.77 -42.24
C LYS A 186 -42.97 19.23 -42.73
N LYS A 187 -42.61 19.42 -44.01
CA LYS A 187 -43.57 19.53 -45.14
C LYS A 187 -42.89 19.14 -46.45
#